data_AF-A0A0C2HCV8-F1
#
_entry.id   AF-A0A0C2HCV8-F1
#
_cell.length_a   1.000
_cell.length_b   1.000
_cell.length_c   1.000
_cell.angle_alpha   90.00
_cell.angle_beta   90.00
_cell.angle_gamma   90.00
#
_symmetry.space_group_name_H-M   'P 1'
#
loop_
_entity.id
_entity.type
_entity.pdbx_description
1 polymer ?
#
loop_
_entity_poly.entity_id
_entity_poly.type
_entity_poly.pdbx_seq_one_letter_code
_entity_poly.pdbx_strand_id
1 'polypeptide(L)'
;MDELLAVVPAFLSWLPTHEDVTEAPHIYGYLADLIESNHPIVLGENNIVSAFLLEAFPQNDDGTAVAQRLQHILKVLHNNTEMFEAVVQASQLDEKRTETLRGLIS
;
A
#
# COMPACT_ATOMS: atom_id res chain seq x y z
N MET A 1 -4.77 -15.63 23.30
CA MET A 1 -5.07 -14.24 22.89
C MET A 1 -3.89 -13.58 22.16
N ASP A 2 -2.87 -14.35 21.75
CA ASP A 2 -1.72 -13.87 20.96
C ASP A 2 -1.87 -14.06 19.45
N GLU A 3 -2.75 -14.97 18.99
CA GLU A 3 -2.88 -15.29 17.56
C GLU A 3 -3.37 -14.12 16.70
N LEU A 4 -4.20 -13.22 17.25
CA LEU A 4 -4.70 -12.05 16.52
C LEU A 4 -3.60 -11.01 16.20
N LEU A 5 -2.55 -10.93 17.03
CA LEU A 5 -1.44 -10.00 16.80
C LEU A 5 -0.55 -10.44 15.62
N ALA A 6 -0.56 -11.71 15.26
CA ALA A 6 0.19 -12.26 14.13
C ALA A 6 -0.56 -12.12 12.78
N VAL A 7 -1.87 -11.81 12.80
CA VAL A 7 -2.70 -11.78 11.57
C VAL A 7 -2.30 -10.63 10.65
N VAL A 8 -2.08 -9.43 11.18
CA VAL A 8 -1.69 -8.27 10.36
C VAL A 8 -0.30 -8.47 9.72
N PRO A 9 0.75 -8.85 10.46
CA PRO A 9 2.03 -9.19 9.84
C PRO A 9 1.92 -10.29 8.76
N ALA A 10 1.13 -11.34 9.02
CA ALA A 10 0.93 -12.42 8.05
C ALA A 10 0.20 -11.92 6.79
N PHE A 11 -0.86 -11.14 6.96
CA PHE A 11 -1.60 -10.51 5.86
C PHE A 11 -0.67 -9.64 4.99
N LEU A 12 0.14 -8.79 5.62
CA LEU A 12 1.07 -7.92 4.90
C LEU A 12 2.12 -8.72 4.11
N SER A 13 2.60 -9.83 4.66
CA SER A 13 3.58 -10.71 3.98
C SER A 13 3.07 -11.35 2.69
N TRP A 14 1.75 -11.37 2.46
CA TRP A 14 1.16 -11.87 1.21
C TRP A 14 1.13 -10.83 0.10
N LEU A 15 1.33 -9.55 0.44
CA LEU A 15 1.24 -8.46 -0.53
C LEU A 15 2.56 -8.27 -1.29
N PRO A 16 2.50 -7.75 -2.54
CA PRO A 16 1.30 -7.46 -3.32
C PRO A 16 0.68 -8.72 -3.96
N THR A 17 -0.65 -8.86 -3.84
CA THR A 17 -1.43 -9.89 -4.54
C THR A 17 -2.10 -9.30 -5.78
N HIS A 18 -1.96 -9.95 -6.94
CA HIS A 18 -2.50 -9.43 -8.21
C HIS A 18 -3.25 -10.47 -9.06
N GLU A 19 -3.25 -11.75 -8.64
CA GLU A 19 -3.91 -12.83 -9.41
C GLU A 19 -5.42 -12.88 -9.18
N ASP A 20 -5.88 -12.62 -7.95
CA ASP A 20 -7.30 -12.59 -7.62
C ASP A 20 -7.86 -11.18 -7.81
N VAL A 21 -8.28 -10.91 -9.04
CA VAL A 21 -8.85 -9.61 -9.44
C VAL A 21 -10.21 -9.32 -8.79
N THR A 22 -10.89 -10.33 -8.24
CA THR A 22 -12.18 -10.15 -7.56
C THR A 22 -11.97 -9.69 -6.13
N GLU A 23 -10.98 -10.26 -5.44
CA GLU A 23 -10.67 -9.93 -4.06
C GLU A 23 -9.73 -8.73 -3.92
N ALA A 24 -8.97 -8.37 -4.97
CA ALA A 24 -8.02 -7.26 -4.94
C ALA A 24 -8.61 -5.95 -4.37
N PRO A 25 -9.81 -5.48 -4.76
CA PRO A 25 -10.39 -4.27 -4.18
C PRO A 25 -10.60 -4.35 -2.66
N HIS A 26 -10.97 -5.52 -2.14
CA HIS A 26 -11.19 -5.75 -0.72
C HIS A 26 -9.88 -5.85 0.06
N ILE A 27 -8.89 -6.57 -0.49
CA ILE A 27 -7.55 -6.71 0.09
C ILE A 27 -6.89 -5.34 0.24
N TYR A 28 -6.87 -4.56 -0.84
CA TYR A 28 -6.27 -3.24 -0.85
C TYR A 28 -7.12 -2.20 -0.09
N GLY A 29 -8.43 -2.41 0.01
CA GLY A 29 -9.32 -1.63 0.86
C GLY A 29 -8.98 -1.79 2.33
N TYR A 30 -8.76 -3.04 2.77
CA TYR A 30 -8.33 -3.32 4.15
C TYR A 30 -6.93 -2.77 4.44
N LEU A 31 -5.99 -2.85 3.48
CA LEU A 31 -4.69 -2.19 3.61
C LEU A 31 -4.86 -0.67 3.84
N ALA A 32 -5.73 -0.02 3.08
CA ALA A 32 -6.02 1.41 3.24
C ALA A 32 -6.60 1.71 4.64
N ASP A 33 -7.55 0.90 5.13
CA ASP A 33 -8.14 1.03 6.47
C ASP A 33 -7.07 0.93 7.58
N LEU A 34 -6.10 0.02 7.43
CA LEU A 34 -5.02 -0.13 8.40
C LEU A 34 -4.06 1.08 8.41
N ILE A 35 -3.80 1.68 7.25
CA ILE A 35 -2.94 2.87 7.17
C ILE A 35 -3.65 4.09 7.76
N GLU A 36 -4.92 4.30 7.39
CA GLU A 36 -5.72 5.42 7.88
C GLU A 36 -5.98 5.34 9.40
N SER A 37 -6.03 4.13 9.96
CA SER A 37 -6.10 3.90 11.41
C SER A 37 -4.75 4.03 12.12
N ASN A 38 -3.69 4.41 11.41
CA ASN A 38 -2.33 4.58 11.93
C ASN A 38 -1.76 3.31 12.58
N HIS A 39 -2.06 2.14 12.01
CA HIS A 39 -1.58 0.86 12.54
C HIS A 39 -0.04 0.78 12.41
N PRO A 40 0.71 0.55 13.50
CA PRO A 40 2.14 0.84 13.59
C PRO A 40 3.03 0.04 12.64
N ILE A 41 2.55 -1.09 12.13
CA ILE A 41 3.35 -2.01 11.29
C ILE A 41 3.23 -1.72 9.77
N VAL A 42 2.27 -0.91 9.33
CA VAL A 42 1.87 -0.85 7.91
C VAL A 42 2.69 0.17 7.10
N LEU A 43 3.36 1.11 7.76
CA LEU A 43 4.11 2.19 7.11
C LEU A 43 5.50 1.77 6.60
N GLY A 44 5.98 0.57 6.92
CA GLY A 44 7.34 0.12 6.58
C GLY A 44 7.47 -0.68 5.29
N GLU A 45 6.36 -1.16 4.71
CA GLU A 45 6.39 -2.05 3.55
C GLU A 45 5.85 -1.36 2.30
N ASN A 46 6.55 -1.50 1.16
CA ASN A 46 6.16 -0.92 -0.14
C ASN A 46 4.95 -1.58 -0.80
N ASN A 47 4.00 -2.04 -0.02
CA ASN A 47 2.88 -2.84 -0.50
C ASN A 47 2.03 -2.02 -1.47
N ILE A 48 1.87 -0.71 -1.22
CA ILE A 48 1.14 0.19 -2.12
C ILE A 48 1.89 0.38 -3.44
N VAL A 49 3.16 0.79 -3.40
CA VAL A 49 3.96 1.05 -4.62
C VAL A 49 4.09 -0.21 -5.47
N SER A 50 4.27 -1.36 -4.81
CA SER A 50 4.38 -2.65 -5.50
C SER A 50 3.06 -3.10 -6.12
N ALA A 51 1.92 -2.79 -5.51
CA ALA A 51 0.60 -3.04 -6.10
C ALA A 51 0.39 -2.24 -7.40
N PHE A 52 0.77 -0.97 -7.43
CA PHE A 52 0.73 -0.15 -8.65
C PHE A 52 1.67 -0.69 -9.73
N LEU A 53 2.89 -1.10 -9.36
CA LEU A 53 3.86 -1.66 -10.30
C LEU A 53 3.42 -2.96 -10.97
N LEU A 54 2.62 -3.76 -10.27
CA LEU A 54 2.09 -5.03 -10.77
C LEU A 54 0.71 -4.88 -11.40
N GLU A 55 0.18 -3.66 -11.52
CA GLU A 55 -1.16 -3.40 -12.03
C GLU A 55 -2.23 -4.23 -11.30
N ALA A 56 -2.09 -4.35 -9.97
CA ALA A 56 -2.88 -5.27 -9.15
C ALA A 56 -4.37 -4.91 -9.02
N PHE A 57 -4.79 -3.80 -9.63
CA PHE A 57 -6.16 -3.27 -9.53
C PHE A 57 -6.97 -3.63 -10.79
N PRO A 58 -8.14 -4.27 -10.66
CA PRO A 58 -8.99 -4.56 -11.79
C PRO A 58 -9.50 -3.26 -12.46
N GLN A 59 -9.73 -3.31 -13.77
CA GLN A 59 -10.27 -2.19 -14.55
C GLN A 59 -11.80 -2.10 -14.41
N ASN A 60 -12.26 -1.91 -13.18
CA ASN A 60 -13.66 -1.70 -12.82
C ASN A 60 -13.78 -0.58 -11.77
N ASP A 61 -15.01 -0.26 -11.36
CA ASP A 61 -15.28 0.84 -10.43
C ASP A 61 -14.61 0.61 -9.07
N ASP A 62 -14.65 -0.61 -8.53
CA ASP A 62 -14.08 -0.94 -7.22
C ASP A 62 -12.54 -0.87 -7.22
N GLY A 63 -11.91 -1.41 -8.27
CA GLY A 63 -10.45 -1.34 -8.47
C GLY A 63 -9.98 0.10 -8.65
N THR A 64 -10.73 0.91 -9.40
CA THR A 64 -10.43 2.33 -9.57
C THR A 64 -10.57 3.10 -8.26
N ALA A 65 -11.64 2.85 -7.50
CA ALA A 65 -11.88 3.50 -6.21
C ALA A 65 -10.78 3.20 -5.20
N VAL A 66 -10.36 1.94 -5.07
CA VAL A 66 -9.28 1.57 -4.13
C VAL A 66 -7.93 2.13 -4.56
N ALA A 67 -7.62 2.12 -5.86
CA ALA A 67 -6.37 2.69 -6.38
C ALA A 67 -6.30 4.19 -6.08
N GLN A 68 -7.39 4.92 -6.33
CA GLN A 68 -7.47 6.35 -6.01
C GLN A 68 -7.31 6.61 -4.51
N ARG A 69 -7.92 5.79 -3.65
CA ARG A 69 -7.79 5.90 -2.19
C ARG A 69 -6.35 5.70 -1.74
N LEU A 70 -5.68 4.65 -2.23
CA LEU A 70 -4.27 4.39 -1.92
C LEU A 70 -3.33 5.49 -2.45
N GLN A 71 -3.61 6.04 -3.62
CA GLN A 71 -2.86 7.18 -4.14
C GLN A 71 -3.04 8.42 -3.26
N HIS A 72 -4.27 8.69 -2.78
CA HIS A 72 -4.53 9.78 -1.84
C HIS A 72 -3.74 9.60 -0.53
N ILE A 73 -3.71 8.38 0.02
CA ILE A 73 -2.91 8.05 1.21
C ILE A 73 -1.43 8.36 0.98
N LEU A 74 -0.85 7.94 -0.15
CA LEU A 74 0.55 8.24 -0.49
C LEU A 74 0.82 9.76 -0.53
N LYS A 75 -0.10 10.54 -1.09
CA LYS A 75 0.00 12.02 -1.12
C LYS A 75 -0.07 12.64 0.27
N VAL A 76 -0.95 12.14 1.13
CA VAL A 76 -1.06 12.59 2.52
C VAL A 76 0.19 12.25 3.33
N LEU A 77 0.73 11.04 3.18
CA LEU A 77 1.98 10.62 3.81
C LEU A 77 3.17 11.47 3.31
N HIS A 78 3.21 11.78 2.01
CA HIS A 78 4.26 12.64 1.44
C HIS A 78 4.27 14.06 2.03
N ASN A 79 3.10 14.63 2.31
CA ASN A 79 3.00 15.94 2.98
C ASN A 79 3.53 15.94 4.43
N ASN A 80 3.80 14.76 5.00
CA ASN A 80 4.44 14.60 6.30
C ASN A 80 5.89 14.09 6.12
N THR A 81 6.79 15.03 5.82
CA THR A 81 8.16 14.78 5.31
C THR A 81 8.96 13.77 6.14
N GLU A 82 8.84 13.79 7.47
CA GLU A 82 9.54 12.82 8.35
C GLU A 82 9.04 11.38 8.17
N MET A 83 7.71 11.19 8.01
CA MET A 83 7.15 9.86 7.76
C MET A 83 7.49 9.36 6.36
N PHE A 84 7.50 10.24 5.35
CA PHE A 84 7.85 9.88 3.99
C PHE A 84 9.31 9.45 3.84
N GLU A 85 10.24 10.13 4.50
CA GLU A 85 11.65 9.72 4.54
C GLU A 85 11.83 8.37 5.23
N ALA A 86 11.10 8.11 6.33
CA ALA A 86 11.12 6.80 6.99
C ALA A 86 10.60 5.67 6.10
N VAL A 87 9.52 5.91 5.34
CA VAL A 87 9.01 4.98 4.32
C VAL A 87 10.11 4.74 3.29
N VAL A 88 10.62 5.78 2.62
CA VAL A 88 11.64 5.65 1.56
C VAL A 88 12.90 4.90 2.03
N GLN A 89 13.36 5.14 3.26
CA GLN A 89 14.54 4.49 3.83
C GLN A 89 14.27 3.03 4.23
N ALA A 90 13.12 2.71 4.84
CA ALA A 90 12.74 1.34 5.19
C ALA A 90 12.53 0.46 3.95
N SER A 91 12.11 1.10 2.87
CA SER A 91 11.59 0.47 1.68
C SER A 91 12.62 -0.10 0.71
N GLN A 92 13.93 0.18 0.82
CA GLN A 92 14.94 -0.25 -0.17
C GLN A 92 14.45 -0.10 -1.64
N LEU A 93 13.85 1.05 -1.95
CA LEU A 93 13.22 1.27 -3.24
C LEU A 93 14.27 1.16 -4.35
N ASP A 94 14.07 0.23 -5.28
CA ASP A 94 14.82 0.24 -6.53
C ASP A 94 14.40 1.45 -7.39
N GLU A 95 15.13 1.70 -8.48
CA GLU A 95 14.90 2.84 -9.36
C GLU A 95 13.47 2.86 -9.91
N LYS A 96 12.92 1.70 -10.28
CA LYS A 96 11.57 1.57 -10.84
C LYS A 96 10.48 1.89 -9.81
N ARG A 97 10.62 1.38 -8.58
CA ARG A 97 9.70 1.71 -7.47
C ARG A 97 9.77 3.19 -7.11
N THR A 98 10.97 3.78 -7.13
CA THR A 98 11.16 5.21 -6.85
C THR A 98 10.46 6.08 -7.89
N GLU A 99 10.59 5.74 -9.18
CA GLU A 99 9.91 6.45 -10.26
C GLU A 99 8.39 6.33 -10.15
N THR A 100 7.88 5.13 -9.87
CA THR A 100 6.44 4.91 -9.68
C THR A 100 5.90 5.70 -8.50
N LEU A 101 6.59 5.67 -7.36
CA LEU A 101 6.23 6.47 -6.19
C LEU A 101 6.19 7.97 -6.53
N ARG A 102 7.19 8.47 -7.27
CA ARG A 102 7.24 9.88 -7.72
C ARG A 102 6.04 10.25 -8.61
N GLY A 103 5.66 9.39 -9.55
CA GLY A 103 4.49 9.61 -10.40
C GLY A 103 3.16 9.58 -9.63
N LEU A 104 3.07 8.76 -8.58
CA LEU A 104 1.86 8.68 -7.76
C LEU A 104 1.66 9.90 -6.86
N ILE A 105 2.75 10.49 -6.36
CA ILE A 105 2.71 11.64 -5.44
C ILE A 105 2.77 13.00 -6.12
N SER A 106 3.16 13.09 -7.40
CA SER A 106 3.07 14.34 -8.18
C SER A 106 1.63 14.81 -8.38
#